data_AF-A0A935RPU7-F1
#
_entry.id   AF-A0A935RPU7-F1
#
_cell.length_a   1.000
_cell.length_b   1.000
_cell.length_c   1.000
_cell.angle_alpha   90.00
_cell.angle_beta   90.00
_cell.angle_gamma   90.00
#
_symmetry.space_group_name_H-M   'P 1'
#
loop_
_entity.id
_entity.type
_entity.pdbx_description
1 polymer ?
#
loop_
_entity_poly.entity_id
_entity_poly.type
_entity_poly.pdbx_seq_one_letter_code
_entity_poly.pdbx_strand_id
1 'polypeptide(L)'
;MDGIEGIGKTYAMLDLAKRLTLGEPMPFSGEKHDMANVLFLSVEDSPEYILKPRFEKMKGDCSRLAILRGHFDFSDKGFADLEQTIDAHYIKFVLIDPLFSFTGRADINNTSDVRPITDRLNNIAARHGIAIVGIRHINKSRGFGDPRNAGAHSVAWLQGCRSGLIVGHDVEDKSKRGIAQHKLNIAAESNTVFGFEIDAEGVFNWTGESDPSISEMLAHKSNESNEDRSVMADVIRFVKEQLANGGKFKSDLDNEARGEGISPASLNRAKARLGIKPRKIGLQGWFWELPEDDQDVH
;
A
#
# COMPACT_ATOMS: atom_id res chain seq x y z
N MET A 1 -1.94 5.14 -6.65
CA MET A 1 -1.63 3.93 -5.86
C MET A 1 -0.15 3.95 -5.56
N ASP A 2 0.18 3.91 -4.28
CA ASP A 2 1.52 4.05 -3.76
C ASP A 2 2.03 2.68 -3.29
N GLY A 3 3.34 2.45 -3.37
CA GLY A 3 3.96 1.22 -2.86
C GLY A 3 5.35 1.04 -3.47
N ILE A 4 6.20 0.25 -2.81
CA ILE A 4 7.55 0.01 -3.31
C ILE A 4 7.53 -0.72 -4.66
N GLU A 5 8.63 -0.64 -5.41
CA GLU A 5 8.79 -1.42 -6.64
C GLU A 5 8.66 -2.93 -6.36
N GLY A 6 8.07 -3.68 -7.30
CA GLY A 6 7.87 -5.12 -7.17
C GLY A 6 6.80 -5.59 -6.18
N ILE A 7 6.09 -4.69 -5.49
CA ILE A 7 5.05 -5.05 -4.50
C ILE A 7 3.73 -5.58 -5.11
N GLY A 8 3.63 -5.68 -6.44
CA GLY A 8 2.42 -6.20 -7.09
C GLY A 8 1.31 -5.18 -7.36
N LYS A 9 1.61 -3.87 -7.38
CA LYS A 9 0.63 -2.80 -7.73
C LYS A 9 -0.03 -3.06 -9.09
N THR A 10 0.78 -3.34 -10.11
CA THR A 10 0.32 -3.62 -11.47
C THR A 10 -0.55 -4.88 -11.52
N TYR A 11 -0.23 -5.92 -10.75
CA TYR A 11 -1.07 -7.12 -10.65
C TYR A 11 -2.46 -6.81 -10.08
N ALA A 12 -2.51 -6.04 -8.98
CA ALA A 12 -3.79 -5.61 -8.41
C ALA A 12 -4.61 -4.78 -9.40
N MET A 13 -3.99 -3.88 -10.15
CA MET A 13 -4.67 -3.09 -11.17
C MET A 13 -5.11 -3.90 -12.39
N LEU A 14 -4.35 -4.93 -12.77
CA LEU A 14 -4.75 -5.87 -13.82
C LEU A 14 -5.96 -6.71 -13.42
N ASP A 15 -6.09 -7.13 -12.16
CA ASP A 15 -7.30 -7.80 -11.67
C ASP A 15 -8.53 -6.87 -11.73
N LEU A 16 -8.39 -5.62 -11.27
CA LEU A 16 -9.48 -4.64 -11.39
C LEU A 16 -9.85 -4.39 -12.86
N ALA A 17 -8.86 -4.24 -13.73
CA ALA A 17 -9.08 -4.09 -15.17
C ALA A 17 -9.78 -5.32 -15.76
N LYS A 18 -9.42 -6.53 -15.33
CA LYS A 18 -10.04 -7.79 -15.78
C LYS A 18 -11.51 -7.85 -15.37
N ARG A 19 -11.84 -7.43 -14.15
CA ARG A 19 -13.23 -7.35 -13.68
C ARG A 19 -14.02 -6.35 -14.51
N LEU A 20 -13.43 -5.18 -14.78
CA LEU A 20 -14.00 -4.15 -15.65
C LEU A 20 -14.31 -4.67 -17.06
N THR A 21 -13.38 -5.39 -17.69
CA THR A 21 -13.60 -5.89 -19.05
C THR A 21 -14.65 -7.00 -19.13
N LEU A 22 -14.88 -7.73 -18.03
CA LEU A 22 -15.83 -8.84 -17.97
C LEU A 22 -17.19 -8.50 -17.33
N GLY A 23 -17.34 -7.31 -16.71
CA GLY A 23 -18.54 -6.98 -15.94
C GLY A 23 -18.67 -7.79 -14.64
N GLU A 24 -17.55 -8.32 -14.14
CA GLU A 24 -17.54 -9.07 -12.89
C GLU A 24 -17.62 -8.14 -11.68
N PRO A 25 -18.12 -8.62 -10.53
CA PRO A 25 -18.14 -7.79 -9.34
C PRO A 25 -16.76 -7.28 -8.93
N MET A 26 -16.71 -6.04 -8.44
CA MET A 26 -15.51 -5.53 -7.78
C MET A 26 -15.19 -6.38 -6.55
N PRO A 27 -13.91 -6.50 -6.14
CA PRO A 27 -13.53 -7.29 -4.99
C PRO A 27 -14.40 -6.96 -3.77
N PHE A 28 -14.98 -7.98 -3.16
CA PHE A 28 -15.80 -7.88 -1.93
C PHE A 28 -17.08 -7.03 -2.03
N SER A 29 -17.47 -6.56 -3.21
CA SER A 29 -18.71 -5.79 -3.41
C SER A 29 -19.93 -6.69 -3.69
N GLY A 30 -19.73 -7.79 -4.43
CA GLY A 30 -20.82 -8.65 -4.94
C GLY A 30 -21.66 -8.04 -6.08
N GLU A 31 -21.50 -6.74 -6.36
CA GLU A 31 -22.27 -6.00 -7.35
C GLU A 31 -21.63 -6.05 -8.74
N LYS A 32 -22.38 -6.52 -9.74
CA LYS A 32 -21.95 -6.48 -11.14
C LYS A 32 -22.07 -5.06 -11.71
N HIS A 33 -21.29 -4.79 -12.75
CA HIS A 33 -21.33 -3.56 -13.52
C HIS A 33 -21.27 -3.87 -15.02
N ASP A 34 -21.52 -2.86 -15.86
CA ASP A 34 -21.37 -3.00 -17.30
C ASP A 34 -19.91 -3.27 -17.70
N MET A 35 -19.71 -4.04 -18.77
CA MET A 35 -18.37 -4.26 -19.33
C MET A 35 -17.78 -2.94 -19.82
N ALA A 36 -16.49 -2.74 -19.59
CA ALA A 36 -15.82 -1.49 -19.88
C ALA A 36 -14.47 -1.69 -20.58
N ASN A 37 -14.11 -0.72 -21.42
CA ASN A 37 -12.80 -0.69 -22.04
C ASN A 37 -11.79 0.01 -21.12
N VAL A 38 -10.59 -0.54 -21.06
CA VAL A 38 -9.51 -0.09 -20.18
C VAL A 38 -8.30 0.32 -21.03
N LEU A 39 -7.61 1.38 -20.61
CA LEU A 39 -6.40 1.89 -21.26
C LEU A 39 -5.22 1.80 -20.30
N PHE A 40 -4.13 1.18 -20.75
CA PHE A 40 -2.87 1.12 -20.01
C PHE A 40 -1.82 2.01 -20.67
N LEU A 41 -1.27 2.94 -19.90
CA LEU A 41 -0.08 3.72 -20.22
C LEU A 41 1.09 3.12 -19.44
N SER A 42 1.88 2.27 -20.10
CA SER A 42 3.03 1.59 -19.49
C SER A 42 4.30 1.90 -20.24
N VAL A 43 5.36 2.19 -19.49
CA VAL A 43 6.74 2.30 -20.03
C VAL A 43 7.71 1.32 -19.37
N GLU A 44 7.38 0.75 -18.21
CA GLU A 44 8.23 -0.21 -17.49
C GLU A 44 8.01 -1.63 -18.02
N ASP A 45 6.75 -2.04 -18.16
CA ASP A 45 6.40 -3.38 -18.60
C ASP A 45 6.11 -3.40 -20.11
N SER A 46 6.78 -4.29 -20.84
CA SER A 46 6.48 -4.53 -22.26
C SER A 46 5.02 -4.97 -22.42
N PRO A 47 4.24 -4.29 -23.28
CA PRO A 47 2.86 -4.66 -23.57
C PRO A 47 2.72 -6.11 -24.01
N GLU A 48 3.55 -6.54 -24.98
CA GLU A 48 3.45 -7.84 -25.63
C GLU A 48 3.99 -8.99 -24.78
N TYR A 49 5.05 -8.76 -24.01
CA TYR A 49 5.75 -9.82 -23.29
C TYR A 49 5.38 -9.90 -21.80
N ILE A 50 4.78 -8.85 -21.25
CA ILE A 50 4.51 -8.77 -19.80
C ILE A 50 3.03 -8.49 -19.53
N LEU A 51 2.52 -7.33 -19.94
CA LEU A 51 1.17 -6.91 -19.55
C LEU A 51 0.08 -7.81 -20.15
N LYS A 52 0.11 -8.02 -21.46
CA LYS A 52 -0.89 -8.83 -22.15
C LYS A 52 -0.87 -10.29 -21.68
N PRO A 53 0.28 -10.99 -21.59
CA PRO A 53 0.30 -12.35 -21.06
C PRO A 53 -0.19 -12.46 -19.61
N ARG A 54 0.14 -11.49 -18.73
CA ARG A 54 -0.40 -11.47 -17.36
C ARG A 54 -1.92 -11.28 -17.35
N PHE A 55 -2.43 -10.36 -18.17
CA PHE A 55 -3.86 -10.09 -18.27
C PHE A 55 -4.63 -11.31 -18.79
N GLU A 56 -4.11 -11.99 -19.82
CA GLU A 56 -4.66 -13.24 -20.35
C GLU A 56 -4.63 -14.36 -19.31
N LYS A 57 -3.55 -14.46 -18.54
CA LYS A 57 -3.44 -15.42 -17.45
C LYS A 57 -4.47 -15.19 -16.34
N MET A 58 -4.81 -13.93 -16.07
CA MET A 58 -5.93 -13.54 -15.19
C MET A 58 -7.31 -13.72 -15.86
N LYS A 59 -7.36 -14.18 -17.11
CA LYS A 59 -8.56 -14.36 -17.93
C LYS A 59 -9.27 -13.03 -18.26
N GLY A 60 -8.53 -11.93 -18.32
CA GLY A 60 -9.05 -10.65 -18.79
C GLY A 60 -9.37 -10.66 -20.28
N ASP A 61 -10.41 -9.93 -20.68
CA ASP A 61 -10.77 -9.78 -22.09
C ASP A 61 -9.85 -8.77 -22.81
N CYS A 62 -8.86 -9.29 -23.52
CA CYS A 62 -7.90 -8.51 -24.31
C CYS A 62 -8.54 -7.66 -25.41
N SER A 63 -9.76 -7.95 -25.87
CA SER A 63 -10.43 -7.12 -26.87
C SER A 63 -10.87 -5.75 -26.32
N ARG A 64 -10.91 -5.63 -24.98
CA ARG A 64 -11.26 -4.42 -24.24
C ARG A 64 -10.06 -3.79 -23.52
N LEU A 65 -8.86 -4.34 -23.70
CA LEU A 65 -7.61 -3.79 -23.20
C LEU A 65 -6.90 -3.02 -24.32
N ALA A 66 -6.92 -1.70 -24.23
CA ALA A 66 -6.07 -0.83 -25.02
C ALA A 66 -4.74 -0.59 -24.29
N ILE A 67 -3.64 -0.60 -25.03
CA ILE A 67 -2.32 -0.22 -24.51
C ILE A 67 -1.77 0.85 -25.43
N LEU A 68 -1.40 2.01 -24.86
CA LEU A 68 -0.89 3.11 -25.67
C LEU A 68 0.50 2.73 -26.22
N ARG A 69 0.66 2.85 -27.53
CA ARG A 69 1.92 2.61 -28.24
C ARG A 69 2.55 3.94 -28.62
N GLY A 70 3.86 4.08 -28.36
CA GLY A 70 4.62 5.29 -28.69
C GLY A 70 4.88 6.20 -27.50
N HIS A 71 5.41 7.40 -27.76
CA HIS A 71 5.78 8.35 -26.72
C HIS A 71 4.55 9.12 -26.21
N PHE A 72 4.35 9.13 -24.89
CA PHE A 72 3.35 9.92 -24.20
C PHE A 72 4.01 10.76 -23.11
N ASP A 73 3.51 11.95 -22.87
CA ASP A 73 3.86 12.80 -21.74
C ASP A 73 2.67 13.69 -21.36
N PHE A 74 2.76 14.37 -20.22
CA PHE A 74 1.75 15.32 -19.76
C PHE A 74 1.90 16.71 -20.41
N SER A 75 2.22 16.76 -21.71
CA SER A 75 2.17 17.99 -22.51
C SER A 75 0.75 18.28 -22.99
N ASP A 76 0.53 19.48 -23.54
CA ASP A 76 -0.77 19.84 -24.14
C ASP A 76 -1.23 18.87 -25.22
N LYS A 77 -0.27 18.41 -26.04
CA LYS A 77 -0.52 17.40 -27.07
C LYS A 77 -0.84 16.06 -26.44
N GLY A 78 -0.04 15.60 -25.46
CA GLY A 78 -0.27 14.31 -24.80
C GLY A 78 -1.65 14.25 -24.15
N PHE A 79 -2.07 15.30 -23.45
CA PHE A 79 -3.44 15.36 -22.92
C PHE A 79 -4.52 15.32 -24.00
N ALA A 80 -4.33 16.03 -25.12
CA ALA A 80 -5.28 15.99 -26.24
C ALA A 80 -5.36 14.58 -26.86
N ASP A 81 -4.22 13.91 -27.04
CA ASP A 81 -4.14 12.55 -27.56
C ASP A 81 -4.81 11.54 -26.59
N LEU A 82 -4.65 11.74 -25.27
CA LEU A 82 -5.32 10.94 -24.24
C LEU A 82 -6.85 11.08 -24.34
N GLU A 83 -7.36 12.32 -24.40
CA GLU A 83 -8.80 12.58 -24.53
C GLU A 83 -9.36 11.96 -25.81
N GLN A 84 -8.66 12.15 -26.94
CA GLN A 84 -9.05 11.55 -28.22
C GLN A 84 -9.10 10.02 -28.14
N THR A 85 -8.12 9.40 -27.47
CA THR A 85 -8.08 7.94 -27.26
C THR A 85 -9.24 7.48 -26.38
N ILE A 86 -9.55 8.22 -25.31
CA ILE A 86 -10.67 7.91 -24.41
C ILE A 86 -11.99 7.89 -25.20
N ASP A 87 -12.24 8.90 -26.02
CA ASP A 87 -13.47 9.01 -26.80
C ASP A 87 -13.54 7.98 -27.93
N ALA A 88 -12.46 7.81 -28.69
CA ALA A 88 -12.42 6.89 -29.83
C ALA A 88 -12.63 5.43 -29.42
N HIS A 89 -12.17 5.06 -28.22
CA HIS A 89 -12.22 3.68 -27.72
C HIS A 89 -13.20 3.49 -26.57
N TYR A 90 -14.02 4.48 -26.23
CA TYR A 90 -14.99 4.43 -25.13
C TYR A 90 -14.38 3.93 -23.80
N ILE A 91 -13.19 4.42 -23.47
CA ILE A 91 -12.44 4.01 -22.27
C ILE A 91 -13.19 4.47 -21.01
N LYS A 92 -13.24 3.62 -19.99
CA LYS A 92 -13.78 3.96 -18.65
C LYS A 92 -12.77 3.88 -17.52
N PHE A 93 -11.60 3.30 -17.79
CA PHE A 93 -10.52 3.17 -16.83
C PHE A 93 -9.17 3.40 -17.51
N VAL A 94 -8.37 4.29 -16.97
CA VAL A 94 -7.01 4.56 -17.43
C VAL A 94 -6.04 4.23 -16.30
N LEU A 95 -5.09 3.33 -16.56
CA LEU A 95 -3.96 3.07 -15.67
C LEU A 95 -2.70 3.74 -16.23
N ILE A 96 -1.98 4.46 -15.38
CA ILE A 96 -0.71 5.10 -15.70
C ILE A 96 0.38 4.50 -14.82
N ASP A 97 1.28 3.71 -15.41
CA ASP A 97 2.25 2.89 -14.68
C ASP A 97 3.68 2.97 -15.29
N PRO A 98 4.63 3.67 -14.65
CA PRO A 98 4.49 4.54 -13.48
C PRO A 98 4.05 5.96 -13.89
N LEU A 99 3.34 6.65 -13.00
CA LEU A 99 2.86 8.02 -13.21
C LEU A 99 3.97 9.01 -13.56
N PHE A 100 5.13 8.88 -12.91
CA PHE A 100 6.21 9.85 -13.01
C PHE A 100 7.00 9.75 -14.32
N SER A 101 6.94 8.63 -15.04
CA SER A 101 7.62 8.52 -16.33
C SER A 101 7.02 9.42 -17.42
N PHE A 102 5.81 9.95 -17.19
CA PHE A 102 5.10 10.78 -18.15
C PHE A 102 5.16 12.27 -17.81
N THR A 103 5.86 12.68 -16.75
CA THR A 103 5.94 14.10 -16.33
C THR A 103 6.92 14.93 -17.16
N GLY A 104 7.71 14.30 -18.03
CA GLY A 104 8.66 14.97 -18.89
C GLY A 104 9.69 15.75 -18.08
N ARG A 105 9.67 17.09 -18.21
CA ARG A 105 10.61 18.00 -17.51
C ARG A 105 10.09 18.55 -16.18
N ALA A 106 8.84 18.27 -15.82
CA ALA A 106 8.25 18.76 -14.58
C ALA A 106 8.97 18.20 -13.36
N ASP A 107 9.26 19.05 -12.36
CA ASP A 107 9.76 18.58 -11.08
C ASP A 107 8.61 17.96 -10.29
N ILE A 108 8.64 16.64 -10.14
CA ILE A 108 7.63 15.84 -9.45
C ILE A 108 7.45 16.25 -7.97
N ASN A 109 8.37 17.03 -7.41
CA ASN A 109 8.35 17.51 -6.03
C ASN A 109 7.80 18.93 -5.92
N ASN A 110 7.79 19.66 -7.03
CA ASN A 110 7.36 21.04 -7.05
C ASN A 110 5.84 21.10 -7.20
N THR A 111 5.17 21.72 -6.22
CA THR A 111 3.71 21.87 -6.25
C THR A 111 3.22 22.67 -7.47
N SER A 112 3.97 23.67 -7.95
CA SER A 112 3.59 24.46 -9.13
C SER A 112 3.59 23.64 -10.42
N ASP A 113 4.45 22.62 -10.50
CA ASP A 113 4.58 21.76 -11.69
C ASP A 113 3.58 20.61 -11.64
N VAL A 114 3.34 20.07 -10.44
CA VAL A 114 2.43 18.93 -10.22
C VAL A 114 0.96 19.32 -10.35
N ARG A 115 0.56 20.47 -9.78
CA ARG A 115 -0.85 20.88 -9.72
C ARG A 115 -1.52 20.94 -11.10
N PRO A 116 -0.95 21.60 -12.12
CA PRO A 116 -1.52 21.63 -13.46
C PRO A 116 -1.77 20.23 -14.04
N ILE A 117 -0.85 19.28 -13.82
CA ILE A 117 -0.99 17.90 -14.28
C ILE A 117 -2.18 17.23 -13.57
N THR A 118 -2.21 17.28 -12.24
CA THR A 118 -3.29 16.65 -11.46
C THR A 118 -4.66 17.26 -11.76
N ASP A 119 -4.73 18.59 -11.92
CA ASP A 119 -5.98 19.29 -12.20
C ASP A 119 -6.52 18.92 -13.58
N ARG A 120 -5.65 18.79 -14.58
CA ARG A 120 -6.05 18.38 -15.93
C ARG A 120 -6.49 16.92 -15.99
N LEU A 121 -5.78 16.01 -15.33
CA LEU A 121 -6.21 14.62 -15.18
C LEU A 121 -7.59 14.53 -14.49
N ASN A 122 -7.81 15.30 -13.42
CA ASN A 122 -9.10 15.37 -12.74
C ASN A 122 -10.21 15.90 -13.65
N ASN A 123 -9.93 16.93 -14.46
CA ASN A 123 -10.89 17.49 -15.40
C ASN A 123 -11.25 16.51 -16.53
N ILE A 124 -10.28 15.74 -17.04
CA ILE A 124 -10.53 14.67 -17.99
C ILE A 124 -11.39 13.58 -17.34
N ALA A 125 -11.01 13.10 -16.16
CA ALA A 125 -11.77 12.08 -15.44
C ALA A 125 -13.23 12.50 -15.21
N ALA A 126 -13.46 13.76 -14.80
CA ALA A 126 -14.79 14.31 -14.54
C ALA A 126 -15.63 14.46 -15.82
N ARG A 127 -15.07 15.00 -16.91
CA ARG A 127 -15.83 15.22 -18.15
C ARG A 127 -16.23 13.93 -18.85
N HIS A 128 -15.35 12.93 -18.87
CA HIS A 128 -15.62 11.67 -19.56
C HIS A 128 -16.29 10.62 -18.65
N GLY A 129 -16.41 10.91 -17.34
CA GLY A 129 -16.99 9.99 -16.36
C GLY A 129 -16.18 8.70 -16.23
N ILE A 130 -14.86 8.84 -16.09
CA ILE A 130 -13.91 7.71 -16.06
C ILE A 130 -13.07 7.73 -14.77
N ALA A 131 -12.46 6.60 -14.45
CA ALA A 131 -11.44 6.53 -13.42
C ALA A 131 -10.03 6.58 -14.03
N ILE A 132 -9.15 7.41 -13.48
CA ILE A 132 -7.73 7.47 -13.83
C ILE A 132 -6.93 7.11 -12.58
N VAL A 133 -6.09 6.09 -12.69
CA VAL A 133 -5.23 5.63 -11.59
C VAL A 133 -3.77 5.76 -12.00
N GLY A 134 -3.01 6.56 -11.25
CA GLY A 134 -1.56 6.63 -11.39
C GLY A 134 -0.87 5.75 -10.36
N ILE A 135 0.07 4.91 -10.82
CA ILE A 135 0.95 4.11 -9.96
C ILE A 135 2.20 4.92 -9.62
N ARG A 136 2.56 4.94 -8.34
CA ARG A 136 3.72 5.66 -7.81
C ARG A 136 4.61 4.69 -7.05
N HIS A 137 5.89 4.67 -7.42
CA HIS A 137 6.92 3.90 -6.75
C HIS A 137 7.50 4.75 -5.63
N ILE A 138 7.34 4.31 -4.39
CA ILE A 138 7.90 4.99 -3.22
C ILE A 138 9.21 4.32 -2.82
N ASN A 139 10.23 5.12 -2.48
CA ASN A 139 11.57 4.61 -2.19
C ASN A 139 11.68 3.94 -0.81
N LYS A 140 12.43 2.84 -0.77
CA LYS A 140 12.65 1.97 0.41
C LYS A 140 13.54 2.59 1.49
N SER A 141 14.40 3.55 1.13
CA SER A 141 15.41 4.17 2.03
C SER A 141 14.84 5.15 3.06
N ARG A 142 13.51 5.32 3.13
CA ARG A 142 12.83 6.11 4.16
C ARG A 142 11.75 5.33 4.91
N GLY A 143 12.01 4.04 5.12
CA GLY A 143 11.33 3.20 6.12
C GLY A 143 9.92 2.79 5.71
N PHE A 144 9.65 1.50 5.83
CA PHE A 144 8.29 0.98 5.79
C PHE A 144 7.50 1.63 6.94
N GLY A 145 6.52 2.46 6.57
CA GLY A 145 5.37 2.75 7.42
C GLY A 145 5.12 4.20 7.80
N ASP A 146 5.86 5.20 7.31
CA ASP A 146 5.30 6.57 7.32
C ASP A 146 4.88 6.99 5.91
N PRO A 147 3.58 6.94 5.58
CA PRO A 147 3.03 7.51 4.35
C PRO A 147 3.45 8.98 4.11
N ARG A 148 3.86 9.70 5.16
CA ARG A 148 4.37 11.08 5.07
C ARG A 148 5.86 11.16 4.72
N ASN A 149 6.69 10.16 5.05
CA ASN A 149 8.12 10.15 4.70
C ASN A 149 8.39 9.58 3.30
N ALA A 150 7.46 8.79 2.77
CA ALA A 150 7.32 8.58 1.32
C ALA A 150 6.86 9.85 0.57
N GLY A 151 6.43 10.88 1.32
CA GLY A 151 5.70 12.06 0.85
C GLY A 151 6.53 13.32 0.59
N ALA A 152 7.85 13.33 0.82
CA ALA A 152 8.68 14.49 0.42
C ALA A 152 8.63 14.74 -1.10
N HIS A 153 8.31 13.71 -1.88
CA HIS A 153 8.15 13.78 -3.33
C HIS A 153 6.68 13.84 -3.79
N SER A 154 5.71 13.98 -2.87
CA SER A 154 4.33 13.57 -3.21
C SER A 154 3.13 14.15 -2.47
N VAL A 155 3.30 15.18 -1.65
CA VAL A 155 2.12 15.83 -1.05
C VAL A 155 1.21 16.40 -2.14
N ALA A 156 1.76 17.09 -3.15
CA ALA A 156 0.95 17.69 -4.21
C ALA A 156 0.15 16.65 -5.03
N TRP A 157 0.78 15.53 -5.39
CA TRP A 157 0.12 14.42 -6.10
C TRP A 157 -0.99 13.79 -5.28
N LEU A 158 -0.70 13.48 -4.00
CA LEU A 158 -1.71 12.93 -3.11
C LEU A 158 -2.83 13.94 -2.87
N GLN A 159 -2.52 15.23 -2.72
CA GLN A 159 -3.53 16.27 -2.54
C GLN A 159 -4.39 16.49 -3.78
N GLY A 160 -3.85 16.28 -4.97
CA GLY A 160 -4.56 16.35 -6.24
C GLY A 160 -5.54 15.20 -6.47
N CYS A 161 -5.37 14.03 -5.84
CA CYS A 161 -6.27 12.90 -6.05
C CYS A 161 -7.49 12.89 -5.10
N ARG A 162 -8.57 12.23 -5.53
CA ARG A 162 -9.78 11.98 -4.72
C ARG A 162 -9.65 10.73 -3.83
N SER A 163 -8.81 9.78 -4.24
CA SER A 163 -8.60 8.48 -3.61
C SER A 163 -7.10 8.16 -3.63
N GLY A 164 -6.56 7.78 -2.48
CA GLY A 164 -5.19 7.31 -2.29
C GLY A 164 -5.19 5.88 -1.76
N LEU A 165 -4.61 4.97 -2.54
CA LEU A 165 -4.38 3.58 -2.18
C LEU A 165 -2.90 3.35 -1.91
N ILE A 166 -2.58 2.55 -0.90
CA ILE A 166 -1.22 2.12 -0.58
C ILE A 166 -1.14 0.59 -0.54
N VAL A 167 -0.07 0.04 -1.11
CA VAL A 167 0.20 -1.39 -1.17
C VAL A 167 1.44 -1.71 -0.32
N GLY A 168 1.31 -2.70 0.55
CA GLY A 168 2.37 -3.22 1.40
C GLY A 168 2.38 -4.75 1.45
N HIS A 169 3.36 -5.29 2.16
CA HIS A 169 3.49 -6.72 2.45
C HIS A 169 3.66 -6.94 3.95
N ASP A 170 3.38 -8.15 4.44
CA ASP A 170 3.71 -8.52 5.81
C ASP A 170 5.23 -8.50 6.04
N VAL A 171 5.66 -8.15 7.26
CA VAL A 171 7.10 -8.02 7.59
C VAL A 171 7.78 -9.39 7.64
N GLU A 172 7.06 -10.39 8.14
CA GLU A 172 7.53 -11.78 8.32
C GLU A 172 7.32 -12.58 7.04
N ASP A 173 6.19 -12.39 6.34
CA ASP A 173 5.87 -13.07 5.09
C ASP A 173 5.56 -12.10 3.92
N LYS A 174 6.58 -11.82 3.10
CA LYS A 174 6.45 -10.91 1.94
C LYS A 174 5.54 -11.42 0.83
N SER A 175 5.11 -12.69 0.87
CA SER A 175 4.14 -13.23 -0.09
C SER A 175 2.73 -12.70 0.19
N LYS A 176 2.41 -12.47 1.46
CA LYS A 176 1.17 -11.82 1.92
C LYS A 176 1.26 -10.33 1.71
N ARG A 177 0.30 -9.79 0.95
CA ARG A 177 0.25 -8.38 0.60
C ARG A 177 -1.11 -7.79 0.93
N GLY A 178 -1.16 -6.48 1.11
CA GLY A 178 -2.38 -5.77 1.43
C GLY A 178 -2.49 -4.45 0.68
N ILE A 179 -3.73 -4.06 0.38
CA ILE A 179 -4.08 -2.76 -0.17
C ILE A 179 -4.96 -2.04 0.82
N ALA A 180 -4.54 -0.84 1.22
CA ALA A 180 -5.29 0.01 2.14
C ALA A 180 -5.66 1.35 1.47
N GLN A 181 -6.82 1.88 1.85
CA GLN A 181 -7.22 3.24 1.50
C GLN A 181 -6.67 4.20 2.54
N HIS A 182 -5.72 5.06 2.16
CA HIS A 182 -5.10 6.02 3.10
C HIS A 182 -5.56 7.47 2.91
N LYS A 183 -6.34 7.74 1.85
CA LYS A 183 -7.00 9.03 1.60
C LYS A 183 -8.29 8.81 0.84
N LEU A 184 -9.42 9.34 1.30
CA LEU A 184 -10.66 9.35 0.52
C LEU A 184 -11.43 10.65 0.75
N ASN A 185 -11.80 11.33 -0.33
CA ASN A 185 -12.54 12.61 -0.26
C ASN A 185 -14.05 12.46 -0.55
N ILE A 186 -14.50 11.28 -0.95
CA ILE A 186 -15.84 11.06 -1.56
C ILE A 186 -16.76 10.15 -0.75
N ALA A 187 -16.25 9.52 0.31
CA ALA A 187 -17.03 8.69 1.24
C ALA A 187 -16.30 8.58 2.58
N ALA A 188 -16.91 7.90 3.55
CA ALA A 188 -16.25 7.57 4.81
C ALA A 188 -14.99 6.74 4.55
N GLU A 189 -13.90 7.06 5.26
CA GLU A 189 -12.70 6.24 5.22
C GLU A 189 -13.00 4.85 5.79
N SER A 190 -12.52 3.82 5.10
CA SER A 190 -12.52 2.45 5.62
C SER A 190 -11.13 2.14 6.17
N ASN A 191 -11.09 1.49 7.33
CA ASN A 191 -9.86 0.93 7.90
C ASN A 191 -9.60 -0.51 7.42
N THR A 192 -10.45 -1.04 6.54
CA THR A 192 -10.25 -2.36 5.96
C THR A 192 -9.04 -2.34 5.03
N VAL A 193 -8.15 -3.30 5.24
CA VAL A 193 -7.08 -3.61 4.32
C VAL A 193 -7.44 -4.90 3.61
N PHE A 194 -7.38 -4.90 2.28
CA PHE A 194 -7.70 -6.07 1.48
C PHE A 194 -6.42 -6.83 1.15
N GLY A 195 -6.38 -8.08 1.59
CA GLY A 195 -5.27 -9.00 1.38
C GLY A 195 -5.26 -9.57 -0.04
N PHE A 196 -4.07 -9.75 -0.58
CA PHE A 196 -3.86 -10.49 -1.82
C PHE A 196 -2.50 -11.19 -1.84
N GLU A 197 -2.41 -12.18 -2.71
CA GLU A 197 -1.21 -12.95 -2.98
C GLU A 197 -0.98 -13.06 -4.49
N ILE A 198 0.28 -13.31 -4.86
CA ILE A 198 0.68 -13.64 -6.22
C ILE A 198 1.43 -14.97 -6.10
N ASP A 199 0.87 -16.03 -6.67
CA ASP A 199 1.45 -17.37 -6.57
C ASP A 199 2.74 -17.51 -7.40
N ALA A 200 3.39 -18.67 -7.31
CA ALA A 200 4.66 -18.94 -7.99
C ALA A 200 4.53 -18.88 -9.52
N GLU A 201 3.33 -19.15 -10.03
CA GLU A 201 2.98 -19.06 -11.43
C GLU A 201 2.67 -17.61 -11.85
N GLY A 202 2.47 -16.67 -10.93
CA GLY A 202 2.12 -15.29 -11.23
C GLY A 202 0.62 -15.06 -11.40
N VAL A 203 -0.24 -15.88 -10.78
CA VAL A 203 -1.68 -15.67 -10.68
C VAL A 203 -1.97 -14.84 -9.44
N PHE A 204 -2.74 -13.77 -9.62
CA PHE A 204 -3.19 -12.89 -8.54
C PHE A 204 -4.45 -13.44 -7.89
N ASN A 205 -4.48 -13.48 -6.55
CA ASN A 205 -5.63 -13.93 -5.79
C ASN A 205 -5.91 -12.98 -4.62
N TRP A 206 -7.18 -12.60 -4.45
CA TRP A 206 -7.64 -11.91 -3.26
C TRP A 206 -7.79 -12.90 -2.09
N THR A 207 -7.31 -12.54 -0.91
CA THR A 207 -7.36 -13.39 0.30
C THR A 207 -8.41 -12.94 1.33
N GLY A 208 -9.07 -11.80 1.11
CA GLY A 208 -10.08 -11.27 2.02
C GLY A 208 -9.62 -9.99 2.70
N GLU A 209 -10.12 -9.75 3.91
CA GLU A 209 -9.50 -8.76 4.80
C GLU A 209 -8.12 -9.29 5.21
N SER A 210 -7.11 -8.43 5.18
CA SER A 210 -5.72 -8.82 5.49
C SER A 210 -5.50 -8.96 6.98
N ASP A 211 -4.43 -9.68 7.34
CA ASP A 211 -3.96 -9.81 8.71
C ASP A 211 -3.78 -8.43 9.41
N PRO A 212 -4.02 -8.34 10.73
CA PRO A 212 -3.84 -7.10 11.49
C PRO A 212 -2.45 -6.49 11.37
N SER A 213 -1.40 -7.31 11.19
CA SER A 213 -0.01 -6.85 11.02
C SER A 213 0.18 -5.94 9.79
N ILE A 214 -0.37 -6.35 8.65
CA ILE A 214 -0.36 -5.56 7.40
C ILE A 214 -1.23 -4.32 7.58
N SER A 215 -2.38 -4.49 8.24
CA SER A 215 -3.30 -3.39 8.54
C SER A 215 -2.65 -2.33 9.40
N GLU A 216 -1.98 -2.69 10.49
CA GLU A 216 -1.25 -1.77 11.37
C GLU A 216 -0.11 -1.06 10.62
N MET A 217 0.66 -1.79 9.82
CA MET A 217 1.75 -1.23 9.02
C MET A 217 1.24 -0.16 8.04
N LEU A 218 0.12 -0.42 7.37
CA LEU A 218 -0.48 0.49 6.40
C LEU A 218 -1.32 1.61 7.07
N ALA A 219 -1.91 1.33 8.23
CA ALA A 219 -2.77 2.21 9.01
C ALA A 219 -2.02 3.15 9.95
N HIS A 220 -0.68 3.14 9.97
CA HIS A 220 0.12 4.11 10.71
C HIS A 220 -0.04 5.55 10.16
N LYS A 221 -1.21 6.14 10.43
CA LYS A 221 -1.44 7.57 10.59
C LYS A 221 -1.03 7.94 12.02
N SER A 222 0.26 8.19 12.32
CA SER A 222 0.69 9.08 13.42
C SER A 222 2.22 9.13 13.67
N ASN A 223 2.68 10.39 13.79
CA ASN A 223 3.81 11.03 14.49
C ASN A 223 5.08 10.33 15.01
N GLU A 224 5.41 9.07 14.74
CA GLU A 224 6.69 8.49 15.20
C GLU A 224 7.72 8.38 14.08
N SER A 225 8.94 8.85 14.34
CA SER A 225 10.06 8.85 13.38
C SER A 225 10.56 7.42 13.12
N ASN A 226 11.29 7.20 12.02
CA ASN A 226 11.88 5.87 11.73
C ASN A 226 12.91 5.43 12.80
N GLU A 227 13.58 6.39 13.45
CA GLU A 227 14.45 6.11 14.60
C GLU A 227 13.65 5.56 15.77
N ASP A 228 12.48 6.16 16.07
CA ASP A 228 11.59 5.68 17.14
C ASP A 228 11.09 4.26 16.89
N ARG A 229 10.88 3.86 15.63
CA ARG A 229 10.46 2.49 15.26
C ARG A 229 11.57 1.46 15.35
N SER A 230 12.78 1.79 14.89
CA SER A 230 13.93 0.90 15.06
C SER A 230 14.21 0.69 16.55
N VAL A 231 14.21 1.78 17.32
CA VAL A 231 14.36 1.73 18.77
C VAL A 231 13.23 0.90 19.40
N MET A 232 11.98 1.07 18.95
CA MET A 232 10.87 0.26 19.48
C MET A 232 10.98 -1.23 19.12
N ALA A 233 11.50 -1.58 17.94
CA ALA A 233 11.76 -2.96 17.56
C ALA A 233 12.87 -3.58 18.44
N ASP A 234 13.94 -2.83 18.72
CA ASP A 234 15.00 -3.26 19.63
C ASP A 234 14.47 -3.45 21.06
N VAL A 235 13.58 -2.56 21.52
CA VAL A 235 12.93 -2.68 22.83
C VAL A 235 11.98 -3.89 22.88
N ILE A 236 11.25 -4.18 21.81
CA ILE A 236 10.40 -5.39 21.72
C ILE A 236 11.25 -6.65 21.78
N ARG A 237 12.37 -6.71 21.03
CA ARG A 237 13.30 -7.84 21.07
C ARG A 237 13.87 -8.04 22.48
N PHE A 238 14.31 -6.96 23.13
CA PHE A 238 14.77 -7.00 24.51
C PHE A 238 13.70 -7.59 25.46
N VAL A 239 12.44 -7.15 25.35
CA VAL A 239 11.35 -7.68 26.21
C VAL A 239 11.09 -9.16 25.93
N LYS A 240 11.11 -9.61 24.67
CA LYS A 240 10.97 -11.03 24.33
C LYS A 240 12.11 -11.87 24.92
N GLU A 241 13.36 -11.45 24.74
CA GLU A 241 14.54 -12.14 25.28
C GLU A 241 14.52 -12.26 26.80
N GLN A 242 14.15 -11.18 27.51
CA GLN A 242 14.11 -11.19 28.98
C GLN A 242 12.98 -12.04 29.56
N LEU A 243 11.92 -12.29 28.79
CA LEU A 243 10.74 -13.03 29.26
C LEU A 243 10.64 -14.46 28.69
N ALA A 244 11.50 -14.82 27.73
CA ALA A 244 11.51 -16.14 27.08
C ALA A 244 11.65 -17.30 28.07
N ASN A 245 12.40 -17.12 29.16
CA ASN A 245 12.65 -18.16 30.17
C ASN A 245 11.65 -18.12 31.34
N GLY A 246 10.35 -18.10 31.05
CA GLY A 246 9.29 -18.26 32.06
C GLY A 246 8.87 -16.99 32.80
N GLY A 247 9.12 -15.81 32.22
CA GLY A 247 8.70 -14.53 32.77
C GLY A 247 9.58 -13.98 33.90
N LYS A 248 9.29 -12.75 34.35
CA LYS A 248 10.13 -12.03 35.32
C LYS A 248 9.33 -11.06 36.19
N PHE A 249 9.85 -10.75 37.38
CA PHE A 249 9.27 -9.70 38.22
C PHE A 249 9.50 -8.31 37.63
N LYS A 250 8.54 -7.42 37.87
CA LYS A 250 8.57 -6.02 37.43
C LYS A 250 9.87 -5.32 37.83
N SER A 251 10.30 -5.51 39.08
CA SER A 251 11.52 -4.87 39.61
C SER A 251 12.74 -5.21 38.78
N ASP A 252 12.85 -6.45 38.34
CA ASP A 252 14.03 -6.98 37.67
C ASP A 252 14.03 -6.54 36.21
N LEU A 253 12.88 -6.66 35.54
CA LEU A 253 12.69 -6.18 34.17
C LEU A 253 12.89 -4.65 34.06
N ASP A 254 12.38 -3.87 35.02
CA ASP A 254 12.55 -2.41 35.03
C ASP A 254 14.02 -2.02 35.28
N ASN A 255 14.77 -2.78 36.09
CA ASN A 255 16.18 -2.53 36.36
C ASN A 255 17.07 -2.85 35.15
N GLU A 256 16.83 -3.97 34.47
CA GLU A 256 17.57 -4.36 33.27
C GLU A 256 17.27 -3.43 32.09
N ALA A 257 16.00 -3.03 31.92
CA ALA A 257 15.63 -2.04 30.92
C ALA A 257 16.37 -0.71 31.14
N ARG A 258 16.53 -0.27 32.40
CA ARG A 258 17.34 0.92 32.72
C ARG A 258 18.82 0.73 32.38
N GLY A 259 19.36 -0.48 32.58
CA GLY A 259 20.74 -0.83 32.20
C GLY A 259 20.99 -0.68 30.70
N GLU A 260 20.00 -1.02 29.88
CA GLU A 260 20.02 -0.87 28.41
C GLU A 260 19.58 0.53 27.92
N GLY A 261 19.38 1.49 28.83
CA GLY A 261 18.95 2.85 28.49
C GLY A 261 17.50 2.97 28.01
N ILE A 262 16.67 1.94 28.23
CA ILE A 262 15.27 1.90 27.81
C ILE A 262 14.40 2.70 28.80
N SER A 263 13.68 3.69 28.29
CA SER A 263 12.78 4.49 29.14
C SER A 263 11.55 3.67 29.62
N PRO A 264 11.00 3.96 30.80
CA PRO A 264 9.77 3.30 31.29
C PRO A 264 8.58 3.42 30.33
N ALA A 265 8.50 4.52 29.58
CA ALA A 265 7.47 4.74 28.57
C ALA A 265 7.63 3.79 27.37
N SER A 266 8.86 3.60 26.87
CA SER A 266 9.15 2.66 25.79
C SER A 266 8.92 1.21 26.23
N LEU A 267 9.33 0.86 27.45
CA LEU A 267 9.09 -0.48 28.01
C LEU A 267 7.60 -0.80 28.15
N ASN A 268 6.79 0.16 28.61
CA ASN A 268 5.33 -0.02 28.71
C ASN A 268 4.66 -0.13 27.33
N ARG A 269 5.12 0.62 26.33
CA ARG A 269 4.64 0.51 24.94
C ARG A 269 4.95 -0.87 24.34
N ALA A 270 6.16 -1.38 24.52
CA ALA A 270 6.55 -2.70 24.04
C ALA A 270 5.72 -3.82 24.70
N LYS A 271 5.53 -3.77 26.02
CA LYS A 271 4.67 -4.74 26.74
C LYS A 271 3.22 -4.72 26.24
N ALA A 272 2.68 -3.54 25.95
CA ALA A 272 1.33 -3.41 25.40
C ALA A 272 1.22 -4.02 24.00
N ARG A 273 2.23 -3.82 23.12
CA ARG A 273 2.27 -4.42 21.78
C ARG A 273 2.40 -5.95 21.82
N LEU A 274 3.16 -6.47 22.78
CA LEU A 274 3.31 -7.92 23.02
C LEU A 274 2.11 -8.55 23.75
N GLY A 275 1.04 -7.79 24.02
CA GLY A 275 -0.13 -8.30 24.72
C GLY A 275 0.13 -8.80 26.14
N ILE A 276 1.27 -8.43 26.76
CA ILE A 276 1.69 -8.93 28.07
C ILE A 276 0.75 -8.38 29.14
N LYS A 277 0.11 -9.28 29.89
CA LYS A 277 -0.76 -8.93 31.01
C LYS A 277 -0.02 -9.09 32.34
N PRO A 278 -0.05 -8.09 33.23
CA PRO A 278 0.59 -8.21 34.54
C PRO A 278 -0.17 -9.19 35.44
N ARG A 279 0.56 -10.14 36.03
CA ARG A 279 0.04 -11.07 37.04
C ARG A 279 0.62 -10.73 38.41
N LYS A 280 -0.21 -10.62 39.45
CA LYS A 280 0.29 -10.34 40.81
C LYS A 280 0.59 -11.65 41.54
N ILE A 281 1.84 -11.82 42.03
CA ILE A 281 2.25 -13.00 42.81
C ILE A 281 2.43 -12.58 44.27
N GLY A 282 1.41 -12.88 45.08
CA GLY A 282 1.42 -12.69 46.54
C GLY A 282 1.91 -11.31 47.00
N LEU A 283 2.76 -11.31 48.04
CA LEU A 283 3.46 -10.12 48.54
C LEU A 283 4.75 -9.80 47.76
N GLN A 284 5.16 -10.67 46.82
CA GLN A 284 6.42 -10.54 46.07
C GLN A 284 6.33 -9.54 44.93
N GLY A 285 5.12 -9.24 44.42
CA GLY A 285 4.88 -8.13 43.51
C GLY A 285 4.26 -8.52 42.17
N TRP A 286 4.50 -7.70 41.14
CA TRP A 286 3.98 -7.91 39.79
C TRP A 286 4.96 -8.75 38.97
N PHE A 287 4.44 -9.77 38.31
CA PHE A 287 5.14 -10.71 37.44
C PHE A 287 4.61 -10.55 36.01
N TRP A 288 5.52 -10.63 35.04
CA TRP A 288 5.24 -10.47 33.63
C TRP A 288 5.70 -11.70 32.87
N GLU A 289 4.85 -12.23 32.00
CA GLU A 289 5.11 -13.43 31.20
C GLU A 289 4.55 -13.23 29.78
N LEU A 290 5.21 -13.78 28.77
CA LEU A 290 4.71 -13.73 27.40
C LEU A 290 3.41 -14.55 27.27
N PRO A 291 2.46 -14.13 26.43
CA PRO A 291 1.28 -14.95 26.09
C PRO A 291 1.71 -16.33 25.55
N GLU A 292 0.90 -17.37 25.79
CA GLU A 292 1.22 -18.76 25.42
C GLU A 292 1.51 -18.93 23.91
N ASP A 293 0.90 -18.13 23.04
CA ASP A 293 1.12 -18.18 21.57
C ASP A 293 2.50 -17.65 21.13
N ASP A 294 3.24 -16.97 22.01
CA ASP A 294 4.49 -16.26 21.70
C ASP A 294 5.73 -16.96 22.31
N GLN A 295 5.55 -18.19 22.84
CA GLN A 295 6.59 -18.99 23.51
C GLN A 295 7.36 -19.95 22.57
N ASP A 296 6.91 -20.12 21.33
CA ASP A 296 7.51 -21.04 20.34
C ASP A 296 8.23 -20.29 19.21
N VAL A 297 9.40 -19.70 19.49
CA VAL A 297 10.41 -19.39 18.46
C VAL A 297 11.79 -19.67 19.06
N HIS A 298 12.32 -20.87 18.78
CA HIS A 298 13.71 -21.25 18.99
C HIS A 298 14.48 -21.22 17.66
#